data_AF-A0A3D5KI94-F1
#
_entry.id   AF-A0A3D5KI94-F1
#
_cell.length_a   1.000
_cell.length_b   1.000
_cell.length_c   1.000
_cell.angle_alpha   90.00
_cell.angle_beta   90.00
_cell.angle_gamma   90.00
#
_symmetry.space_group_name_H-M   'P 1'
#
loop_
_entity.id
_entity.type
_entity.pdbx_description
1 polymer ?
#
loop_
_entity_poly.entity_id
_entity_poly.type
_entity_poly.pdbx_seq_one_letter_code
_entity_poly.pdbx_strand_id
1 'polypeptide(L)'
;MVGGGFDLLKTDNHKLLNKAQLGLEANYFVVRHVGLTVGTELWTTNQKSSFVMGARWYANDNVFARFRGLIGANDATFGAGYSKAMDSNLRFEGIGDYYIGAGAFAIRIGVSYVLK
;
A
#
# COMPACT_ATOMS: atom_id res chain seq x y z
N MET A 1 -0.95 13.57 0.41
CA MET A 1 0.10 12.78 -0.26
C MET A 1 -0.57 11.81 -1.22
N VAL A 2 -0.13 11.72 -2.47
CA VAL A 2 -0.64 10.75 -3.44
C VAL A 2 0.52 9.87 -3.85
N GLY A 3 0.36 8.56 -3.81
CA GLY A 3 1.41 7.62 -4.15
C GLY A 3 0.93 6.48 -5.02
N GLY A 4 1.82 6.02 -5.87
CA GLY A 4 1.64 4.81 -6.67
C GLY A 4 2.66 3.77 -6.23
N GLY A 5 2.25 2.51 -6.19
CA GLY A 5 3.12 1.40 -5.82
C GLY A 5 2.85 0.18 -6.68
N PHE A 6 3.88 -0.64 -6.81
CA PHE A 6 3.86 -1.89 -7.55
C PHE A 6 4.24 -3.00 -6.57
N ASP A 7 3.46 -4.06 -6.51
CA ASP A 7 3.82 -5.21 -5.68
C ASP A 7 4.91 -6.03 -6.35
N LEU A 8 6.05 -6.20 -5.68
CA LEU A 8 7.18 -6.96 -6.19
C LEU A 8 7.04 -8.45 -5.88
N LEU A 9 6.57 -8.78 -4.68
CA LEU A 9 6.57 -10.13 -4.15
C LEU A 9 5.30 -10.37 -3.35
N LYS A 10 4.59 -11.45 -3.63
CA LYS A 10 3.47 -11.95 -2.82
C LYS A 10 3.71 -13.43 -2.54
N THR A 11 3.70 -13.83 -1.28
CA THR A 11 4.04 -15.19 -0.82
C THR A 11 3.10 -16.26 -1.39
N ASP A 12 1.89 -15.88 -1.81
CA ASP A 12 0.93 -16.78 -2.46
C ASP A 12 1.23 -17.06 -3.96
N ASN A 13 2.34 -16.51 -4.48
CA ASN A 13 2.81 -16.83 -5.84
C ASN A 13 3.86 -17.93 -5.79
N HIS A 14 3.49 -19.14 -6.26
CA HIS A 14 4.44 -20.21 -6.59
C HIS A 14 5.34 -19.88 -7.82
N LYS A 15 5.14 -18.71 -8.47
CA LYS A 15 5.96 -18.21 -9.57
C LYS A 15 6.17 -16.69 -9.44
N LEU A 16 7.42 -16.26 -9.33
CA LEU A 16 7.85 -14.86 -9.42
C LEU A 16 7.23 -14.19 -10.67
N LEU A 17 6.69 -12.97 -10.52
CA LEU A 17 6.26 -12.05 -11.59
C LEU A 17 4.93 -12.33 -12.34
N ASN A 18 4.18 -13.40 -12.08
CA ASN A 18 2.96 -13.67 -12.90
C ASN A 18 1.69 -12.91 -12.45
N LYS A 19 1.74 -12.19 -11.33
CA LYS A 19 0.66 -11.32 -10.84
C LYS A 19 1.25 -9.95 -10.47
N ALA A 20 1.47 -9.11 -11.46
CA ALA A 20 1.78 -7.71 -11.21
C ALA A 20 0.50 -7.02 -10.70
N GLN A 21 0.62 -6.35 -9.55
CA GLN A 21 -0.46 -5.60 -8.94
C GLN A 21 -0.03 -4.13 -8.88
N LEU A 22 -0.84 -3.28 -9.48
CA LEU A 22 -0.64 -1.84 -9.55
C LEU A 22 -1.55 -1.18 -8.51
N GLY A 23 -0.96 -0.56 -7.50
CA GLY A 23 -1.70 0.20 -6.49
C GLY A 23 -1.57 1.69 -6.73
N LEU A 24 -2.69 2.40 -6.77
CA LEU A 24 -2.73 3.86 -6.68
C LEU A 24 -3.44 4.23 -5.39
N GLU A 25 -2.79 5.01 -4.54
CA GLU A 25 -3.28 5.37 -3.21
C GLU A 25 -3.11 6.86 -2.93
N ALA A 26 -4.20 7.51 -2.54
CA ALA A 26 -4.20 8.83 -1.95
C ALA A 26 -4.22 8.71 -0.42
N ASN A 27 -3.40 9.53 0.24
CA ASN A 27 -3.25 9.58 1.69
C ASN A 27 -3.50 11.01 2.18
N TYR A 28 -4.45 11.18 3.09
CA TYR A 28 -4.82 12.44 3.70
C TYR A 28 -4.51 12.42 5.20
N PHE A 29 -3.63 13.31 5.67
CA PHE A 29 -3.25 13.37 7.07
C PHE A 29 -4.30 14.13 7.88
N VAL A 30 -4.98 13.44 8.79
CA VAL A 30 -5.95 14.04 9.73
C VAL A 30 -5.22 14.62 10.94
N VAL A 31 -4.20 13.90 11.41
CA VAL A 31 -3.31 14.31 12.51
C VAL A 31 -1.88 14.03 12.05
N ARG A 32 -0.87 14.69 12.65
CA ARG A 32 0.55 14.46 12.32
C ARG A 32 0.97 12.99 12.25
N HIS A 33 0.41 12.15 13.11
CA HIS A 33 0.73 10.72 13.18
C HIS A 33 -0.32 9.82 12.53
N VAL A 34 -1.43 10.35 12.00
CA VAL A 34 -2.53 9.53 11.44
C VAL A 34 -2.99 10.08 10.10
N GLY A 35 -2.89 9.25 9.07
CA GLY A 35 -3.44 9.51 7.74
C GLY A 35 -4.50 8.50 7.33
N LEU A 36 -5.54 8.95 6.65
CA LEU A 36 -6.50 8.10 5.97
C LEU A 36 -6.00 7.79 4.57
N THR A 37 -6.13 6.54 4.16
CA THR A 37 -5.76 6.06 2.83
C THR A 37 -7.00 5.69 2.04
N VAL A 38 -7.08 6.12 0.79
CA VAL A 38 -8.05 5.63 -0.18
C VAL A 38 -7.31 5.30 -1.47
N GLY A 39 -7.75 4.30 -2.22
CA GLY A 39 -7.02 3.90 -3.42
C GLY A 39 -7.73 2.85 -4.23
N THR A 40 -7.06 2.46 -5.31
CA THR A 40 -7.47 1.34 -6.14
C THR A 40 -6.27 0.44 -6.39
N GLU A 41 -6.52 -0.86 -6.40
CA GLU A 41 -5.56 -1.87 -6.80
C GLU A 41 -6.06 -2.51 -8.08
N LEU A 42 -5.28 -2.35 -9.14
CA LEU A 42 -5.49 -2.94 -10.45
C LEU A 42 -4.62 -4.19 -10.57
N TRP A 43 -5.24 -5.30 -10.95
CA TRP A 43 -4.55 -6.55 -11.17
C TRP A 43 -4.34 -6.75 -12.67
N THR A 44 -3.10 -6.99 -13.09
CA THR A 44 -2.79 -7.24 -14.51
C THR A 44 -3.39 -8.55 -15.03
N THR A 45 -3.76 -9.49 -14.15
CA THR A 45 -4.21 -10.84 -14.50
C THR A 45 -5.63 -11.08 -14.00
N ASN A 46 -6.66 -11.05 -14.87
CA ASN A 46 -8.08 -11.50 -14.73
C ASN A 46 -8.81 -11.35 -13.36
N GLN A 47 -8.24 -10.69 -12.38
CA GLN A 47 -8.79 -10.45 -11.05
C GLN A 47 -9.43 -9.06 -11.05
N LYS A 48 -10.59 -8.97 -10.38
CA LYS A 48 -11.36 -7.74 -10.31
C LYS A 48 -10.54 -6.66 -9.60
N SER A 49 -10.46 -5.48 -10.21
CA SER A 49 -9.93 -4.29 -9.55
C SER A 49 -10.60 -4.09 -8.20
N SER A 50 -9.81 -3.76 -7.18
CA SER A 50 -10.30 -3.61 -5.82
C SER A 50 -10.14 -2.19 -5.35
N PHE A 51 -11.22 -1.61 -4.83
CA PHE A 51 -11.12 -0.37 -4.07
C PHE A 51 -10.52 -0.65 -2.71
N VAL A 52 -9.65 0.25 -2.27
CA VAL A 52 -8.89 0.16 -1.04
C VAL A 52 -9.21 1.36 -0.18
N MET A 53 -9.51 1.13 1.09
CA MET A 53 -9.63 2.19 2.09
C MET A 53 -8.95 1.78 3.38
N GLY A 54 -8.42 2.72 4.14
CA GLY A 54 -7.67 2.39 5.33
C GLY A 54 -7.12 3.58 6.08
N ALA A 55 -6.20 3.30 6.99
CA ALA A 55 -5.45 4.30 7.73
C ALA A 55 -3.98 3.90 7.83
N ARG A 56 -3.12 4.90 7.95
CA ARG A 56 -1.70 4.80 8.25
C ARG A 56 -1.43 5.53 9.56
N TRP A 57 -0.73 4.87 10.47
CA TRP A 57 -0.20 5.49 11.68
C TRP A 57 1.31 5.59 11.58
N TYR A 58 1.86 6.78 11.74
CA TYR A 58 3.28 7.06 11.62
C TYR A 58 3.91 7.07 13.01
N ALA A 59 4.86 6.16 13.25
CA ALA A 59 5.66 6.13 14.47
C ALA A 59 6.72 7.25 14.45
N ASN A 60 7.21 7.57 13.26
CA ASN A 60 8.10 8.69 12.97
C ASN A 60 7.94 9.09 11.49
N ASP A 61 8.75 10.03 11.03
CA ASP A 61 8.68 10.55 9.66
C ASP A 61 8.93 9.50 8.57
N ASN A 62 9.52 8.35 8.89
CA ASN A 62 9.87 7.31 7.94
C ASN A 62 9.11 6.00 8.15
N VAL A 63 8.77 5.64 9.39
CA VAL A 63 8.17 4.34 9.73
C VAL A 63 6.68 4.52 9.99
N PHE A 64 5.86 3.70 9.34
CA PHE A 64 4.42 3.70 9.54
C PHE A 64 3.86 2.28 9.62
N ALA A 65 2.83 2.10 10.45
CA ALA A 65 1.92 0.98 10.37
C ALA A 65 0.73 1.38 9.49
N ARG A 66 0.09 0.40 8.87
CA ARG A 66 -1.10 0.62 8.05
C ARG A 66 -2.12 -0.49 8.24
N PHE A 67 -3.38 -0.11 8.11
CA PHE A 67 -4.50 -1.04 8.04
C PHE A 67 -5.37 -0.66 6.86
N ARG A 68 -5.82 -1.64 6.08
CA ARG A 68 -6.71 -1.41 4.93
C ARG A 68 -7.78 -2.47 4.82
N GLY A 69 -8.96 -2.08 4.36
CA GLY A 69 -9.96 -2.96 3.79
C GLY A 69 -9.92 -2.91 2.25
N LEU A 70 -10.00 -4.07 1.63
CA LEU A 70 -10.12 -4.27 0.19
C LEU A 70 -11.58 -4.65 -0.12
N ILE A 71 -12.37 -3.68 -0.59
CA ILE A 71 -13.82 -3.87 -0.78
C ILE A 71 -14.12 -4.83 -1.95
N GLY A 72 -13.28 -4.84 -3.00
CA GLY A 72 -13.46 -5.74 -4.14
C GLY A 72 -13.08 -7.20 -3.87
N ALA A 73 -12.09 -7.41 -3.01
CA ALA A 73 -11.62 -8.74 -2.60
C ALA A 73 -12.30 -9.25 -1.31
N ASN A 74 -13.07 -8.38 -0.63
CA ASN A 74 -13.65 -8.62 0.69
C ASN A 74 -12.60 -9.13 1.71
N ASP A 75 -11.45 -8.46 1.74
CA ASP A 75 -10.31 -8.82 2.60
C ASP A 75 -9.83 -7.60 3.39
N ALA A 76 -9.10 -7.82 4.47
CA ALA A 76 -8.43 -6.80 5.25
C ALA A 76 -6.92 -7.09 5.31
N THR A 77 -6.12 -6.03 5.20
CA THR A 77 -4.67 -6.10 5.33
C THR A 77 -4.19 -5.28 6.50
N PHE A 78 -3.24 -5.84 7.24
CA PHE A 78 -2.45 -5.11 8.21
C PHE A 78 -0.98 -5.18 7.82
N GLY A 79 -0.27 -4.06 7.93
CA GLY A 79 1.08 -3.98 7.43
C GLY A 79 1.89 -2.87 8.09
N ALA A 80 3.16 -2.83 7.72
CA ALA A 80 4.07 -1.77 8.08
C ALA A 80 4.92 -1.38 6.88
N GLY A 81 5.37 -0.14 6.85
CA GLY A 81 6.17 0.38 5.77
C GLY A 81 7.21 1.38 6.24
N TYR A 82 8.19 1.55 5.37
CA TYR A 82 9.25 2.54 5.47
C TYR A 82 9.17 3.47 4.27
N SER A 83 9.03 4.77 4.52
CA SER A 83 8.96 5.84 3.53
C SER A 83 10.16 6.77 3.68
N LYS A 84 11.08 6.79 2.72
CA LYS A 84 12.25 7.67 2.73
C LYS A 84 12.03 8.85 1.78
N ALA A 85 12.15 10.08 2.26
CA ALA A 85 12.18 11.25 1.39
C ALA A 85 13.44 11.22 0.51
N MET A 86 13.23 11.32 -0.80
CA MET A 86 14.31 11.43 -1.79
C MET A 86 14.49 12.88 -2.26
N ASP A 87 13.40 13.65 -2.24
CA ASP A 87 13.37 15.09 -2.47
C ASP A 87 12.30 15.72 -1.56
N SER A 88 12.16 17.05 -1.61
CA SER A 88 11.18 17.86 -0.90
C SER A 88 9.73 17.37 -1.07
N ASN A 89 9.39 16.83 -2.24
CA ASN A 89 8.03 16.36 -2.55
C ASN A 89 7.96 14.88 -2.93
N LEU A 90 9.09 14.17 -3.10
CA LEU A 90 9.12 12.77 -3.54
C LEU A 90 9.62 11.86 -2.43
N ARG A 91 8.92 10.74 -2.22
CA ARG A 91 9.27 9.73 -1.22
C ARG A 91 9.22 8.34 -1.84
N PHE A 92 10.19 7.50 -1.48
CA PHE A 92 10.20 6.09 -1.84
C PHE A 92 9.64 5.27 -0.67
N GLU A 93 8.70 4.36 -0.96
CA GLU A 93 8.02 3.55 0.05
C GLU A 93 8.32 2.06 -0.18
N GLY A 94 8.73 1.37 0.88
CA GLY A 94 8.72 -0.09 0.94
C GLY A 94 7.70 -0.54 1.99
N ILE A 95 6.78 -1.43 1.64
CA ILE A 95 5.65 -1.79 2.50
C ILE A 95 5.52 -3.31 2.52
N GLY A 96 5.38 -3.88 3.72
CA GLY A 96 4.99 -5.27 3.93
C GLY A 96 3.55 -5.34 4.43
N ASP A 97 2.67 -6.00 3.69
CA ASP A 97 1.25 -6.15 4.01
C ASP A 97 0.89 -7.62 4.20
N TYR A 98 0.26 -7.94 5.32
CA TYR A 98 -0.32 -9.25 5.60
C TYR A 98 -1.84 -9.21 5.36
N TYR A 99 -2.32 -10.13 4.53
CA TYR A 99 -3.72 -10.30 4.14
C TYR A 99 -4.37 -11.28 5.11
N ILE A 100 -5.35 -10.81 5.88
CA ILE A 100 -5.95 -11.56 6.98
C ILE A 100 -6.85 -12.68 6.44
N GLY A 101 -7.67 -12.39 5.43
CA GLY A 101 -8.59 -13.36 4.82
C GLY A 101 -7.87 -14.40 3.97
N ALA A 102 -6.83 -14.00 3.25
CA ALA A 102 -6.02 -14.93 2.44
C ALA A 102 -4.89 -15.63 3.22
N GLY A 103 -4.52 -15.15 4.41
CA GLY A 103 -3.38 -15.67 5.17
C GLY A 103 -2.02 -15.46 4.49
N ALA A 104 -1.91 -14.48 3.59
CA ALA A 104 -0.76 -14.29 2.71
C ALA A 104 -0.01 -12.99 3.01
N PHE A 105 1.31 -12.98 2.76
CA PHE A 105 2.14 -11.78 2.89
C PHE A 105 2.49 -11.21 1.52
N ALA A 106 2.58 -9.89 1.41
CA ALA A 106 3.06 -9.18 0.22
C ALA A 106 4.06 -8.09 0.58
N ILE A 107 5.01 -7.86 -0.31
CA ILE A 107 5.97 -6.77 -0.27
C ILE A 107 5.71 -5.87 -1.49
N ARG A 108 5.43 -4.61 -1.19
CA ARG A 108 5.25 -3.51 -2.14
C ARG A 108 6.44 -2.58 -2.11
N ILE A 109 6.83 -2.10 -3.28
CA ILE A 109 7.58 -0.85 -3.35
C ILE A 109 6.76 0.19 -4.09
N GLY A 110 6.96 1.45 -3.77
CA GLY A 110 6.23 2.53 -4.40
C GLY A 110 6.93 3.86 -4.28
N VAL A 111 6.35 4.84 -4.94
CA VAL A 111 6.77 6.23 -4.89
C VAL A 111 5.55 7.06 -4.52
N SER A 112 5.70 7.93 -3.55
CA SER A 112 4.67 8.87 -3.14
C SER A 112 5.11 10.32 -3.34
N TYR A 113 4.18 11.12 -3.83
CA TYR A 113 4.31 12.54 -4.05
C TYR A 113 3.52 13.31 -2.99
N VAL A 114 4.17 14.23 -2.29
CA VAL A 114 3.55 15.11 -1.30
C VAL A 114 3.00 16.34 -2.04
N LEU A 115 1.69 16.38 -2.20
CA LEU A 115 0.97 17.58 -2.64
C LEU A 115 1.01 18.61 -1.51
N LYS A 116 1.49 19.82 -1.81
CA LYS A 116 1.46 21.00 -0.93
C LYS A 116 0.17 21.78 -1.11
#